data_AF-A0A8H5D082-F1
#
_entry.id   AF-A0A8H5D082-F1
#
_cell.length_a   1.000
_cell.length_b   1.000
_cell.length_c   1.000
_cell.angle_alpha   90.00
_cell.angle_beta   90.00
_cell.angle_gamma   90.00
#
_symmetry.space_group_name_H-M   'P 1'
#
loop_
_entity.id
_entity.type
_entity.pdbx_description
1 polymer ?
#
loop_
_entity_poly.entity_id
_entity_poly.type
_entity_poly.pdbx_seq_one_letter_code
_entity_poly.pdbx_strand_id
1 'polypeptide(L)'
;MAQPSVYRSPGFDFSNQIRNNFLSEKGLPLPNATSTGTTIVGCLFKDGIVLGADTRATEGTAADTEFTTALISSNMELHTLSSGRKPRVVTAMTMLKQMLFRYQGHIGAALVLGGVDATGPQLFTIHPHGSTDKLPYVTMGSGSLAAMAVFESGWRANMERQDALDLVFNAISAGIFNDLGSGSNVDACIITADNTEMLRNINLQVDRSNVRPPKEREYKFRRGTTAWTKEDVRKLIVEEDITTLSSTTGAGDEMDTS
;
A
#
# COMPACT_ATOMS: atom_id res chain seq x y z
N MET A 1 21.02 5.38 49.69
CA MET A 1 21.29 6.56 48.83
C MET A 1 21.22 6.08 47.38
N ALA A 2 20.34 6.47 46.48
CA ALA A 2 19.13 7.29 46.46
C ALA A 2 18.16 6.60 45.46
N GLN A 3 16.86 6.60 45.71
CA GLN A 3 15.90 6.10 44.72
C GLN A 3 15.77 7.11 43.57
N PRO A 4 15.83 6.69 42.30
CA PRO A 4 15.59 7.61 41.19
C PRO A 4 14.11 7.99 41.17
N SER A 5 13.83 9.27 41.43
CA SER A 5 12.50 9.83 41.40
C SER A 5 11.92 9.77 39.99
N VAL A 6 10.78 9.10 39.84
CA VAL A 6 9.98 9.11 38.61
C VAL A 6 9.17 10.41 38.62
N TYR A 7 9.84 11.54 38.37
CA TYR A 7 9.15 12.79 38.04
C TYR A 7 9.60 13.23 36.64
N ARG A 8 8.73 12.98 35.66
CA ARG A 8 8.91 13.37 34.26
C ARG A 8 8.86 14.89 34.15
N SER A 9 9.98 15.50 33.78
CA SER A 9 10.00 16.85 33.20
C SER A 9 9.37 16.80 31.80
N PRO A 10 8.61 17.81 31.35
CA PRO A 10 8.16 17.88 29.97
C PRO A 10 9.38 18.05 29.05
N GLY A 11 9.69 17.02 28.26
CA GLY A 11 10.86 16.98 27.39
C GLY A 11 11.00 15.61 26.72
N PHE A 12 11.99 15.48 25.85
CA PHE A 12 12.30 14.22 25.16
C PHE A 12 12.59 13.10 26.16
N ASP A 13 11.85 12.00 26.07
CA ASP A 13 12.02 10.81 26.93
C ASP A 13 13.02 9.84 26.29
N PHE A 14 14.23 9.79 26.86
CA PHE A 14 15.31 8.93 26.40
C PHE A 14 15.42 7.59 27.16
N SER A 15 14.43 7.24 28.00
CA SER A 15 14.44 5.99 28.76
C SER A 15 14.59 4.75 27.88
N ASN A 16 13.95 4.77 26.70
CA ASN A 16 14.07 3.69 25.72
C ASN A 16 15.48 3.58 25.12
N GLN A 17 16.17 4.71 24.88
CA GLN A 17 17.54 4.70 24.36
C GLN A 17 18.52 4.14 25.40
N ILE A 18 18.36 4.53 26.67
CA ILE A 18 19.17 4.02 27.79
C ILE A 18 18.96 2.51 27.95
N ARG A 19 17.70 2.06 27.91
CA ARG A 19 17.35 0.63 27.96
C ARG A 19 17.96 -0.15 26.80
N ASN A 20 17.88 0.38 25.57
CA ASN A 20 18.41 -0.29 24.39
C ASN A 20 19.94 -0.39 24.44
N ASN A 21 20.64 0.65 24.91
CA ASN A 21 22.09 0.61 25.14
C ASN A 21 22.48 -0.48 26.17
N PHE A 22 21.76 -0.56 27.29
CA PHE A 22 21.98 -1.59 28.31
C PHE A 22 21.77 -3.02 27.78
N LEU A 23 20.78 -3.23 26.91
CA LEU A 23 20.53 -4.53 26.28
C LEU A 23 21.63 -4.88 25.27
N SER A 24 22.11 -3.89 24.51
CA SER A 24 23.23 -4.04 23.59
C SER A 24 24.52 -4.43 24.32
N GLU A 25 24.81 -3.82 25.47
CA GLU A 25 25.96 -4.18 26.32
C GLU A 25 25.88 -5.61 26.87
N LYS A 26 24.67 -6.14 27.04
CA LYS A 26 24.43 -7.53 27.46
C LYS A 26 24.48 -8.54 26.30
N GLY A 27 24.88 -8.11 25.11
CA GLY A 27 25.02 -8.98 23.94
C GLY A 27 23.69 -9.38 23.30
N LEU A 28 22.59 -8.71 23.63
CA LEU A 28 21.33 -8.88 22.90
C LEU A 28 21.44 -8.09 21.59
N PRO A 29 21.29 -8.73 20.42
CA PRO A 29 21.32 -8.02 19.15
C PRO A 29 20.18 -7.01 19.13
N LEU A 30 20.51 -5.75 18.85
CA LEU A 30 19.50 -4.75 18.58
C LEU A 30 18.74 -5.13 17.31
N PRO A 31 17.43 -4.84 17.22
CA PRO A 31 16.70 -5.03 15.99
C PRO A 31 17.38 -4.22 14.88
N ASN A 32 17.72 -4.87 13.77
CA ASN A 32 18.21 -4.16 12.59
C ASN A 32 17.09 -3.23 12.11
N ALA A 33 17.36 -1.92 12.10
CA ALA A 33 16.50 -0.95 11.47
C ALA A 33 16.48 -1.23 9.97
N THR A 34 15.51 -2.03 9.53
CA THR A 34 15.33 -2.35 8.12
C THR A 34 14.53 -1.18 7.55
N SER A 35 15.21 -0.26 6.88
CA SER A 35 14.54 0.85 6.22
C SER A 35 13.76 0.30 5.02
N THR A 36 12.48 0.03 5.22
CA THR A 36 11.56 -0.22 4.12
C THR A 36 11.31 1.11 3.43
N GLY A 37 11.88 1.28 2.24
CA GLY A 37 11.72 2.47 1.42
C GLY A 37 10.29 2.60 0.93
N THR A 38 9.50 3.42 1.63
CA THR A 38 8.07 3.65 1.35
C THR A 38 7.62 4.88 2.13
N THR A 39 6.77 5.71 1.53
CA THR A 39 6.01 6.76 2.21
C THR A 39 4.53 6.52 1.99
N ILE A 40 3.78 6.33 3.07
CA ILE A 40 2.32 6.18 3.04
C ILE A 40 1.71 7.28 3.88
N VAL A 41 0.67 7.92 3.37
CA VAL A 41 -0.02 9.01 4.03
C VAL A 41 -1.53 8.81 3.95
N GLY A 42 -2.26 9.44 4.86
CA GLY A 42 -3.71 9.53 4.76
C GLY A 42 -4.24 10.73 5.49
N CYS A 43 -5.34 11.31 5.00
CA CYS A 43 -6.04 12.37 5.72
C CYS A 43 -7.55 12.27 5.54
N LEU A 44 -8.26 12.73 6.55
CA LEU A 44 -9.71 12.95 6.51
C LEU A 44 -9.99 14.25 5.76
N PHE A 45 -11.03 14.21 4.93
CA PHE A 45 -11.64 15.39 4.33
C PHE A 45 -13.14 15.40 4.63
N LYS A 46 -13.84 16.45 4.23
CA LYS A 46 -15.25 16.69 4.59
C LYS A 46 -16.18 15.49 4.38
N ASP A 47 -16.04 14.80 3.24
CA ASP A 47 -16.95 13.73 2.82
C ASP A 47 -16.31 12.33 2.84
N GLY A 48 -15.09 12.19 3.38
CA GLY A 48 -14.37 10.91 3.30
C GLY A 48 -12.91 10.94 3.70
N ILE A 49 -12.13 10.06 3.07
CA ILE A 49 -10.69 9.86 3.32
C ILE A 49 -9.93 9.82 2.00
N VAL A 50 -8.74 10.42 1.99
CA VAL A 50 -7.75 10.21 0.93
C VAL A 50 -6.56 9.47 1.53
N LEU A 51 -6.18 8.36 0.91
CA LEU A 51 -4.94 7.63 1.19
C LEU A 51 -3.98 7.84 0.03
N GLY A 52 -2.69 8.01 0.30
CA GLY A 52 -1.66 8.17 -0.70
C GLY A 52 -0.45 7.30 -0.39
N ALA A 53 0.21 6.79 -1.43
CA ALA A 53 1.46 6.07 -1.30
C ALA A 53 2.35 6.33 -2.52
N ASP A 54 3.66 6.22 -2.33
CA ASP A 54 4.59 6.10 -3.44
C ASP A 54 4.64 4.66 -3.97
N THR A 55 5.29 4.46 -5.11
CA THR A 55 5.30 3.18 -5.84
C THR A 55 6.67 2.51 -5.87
N ARG A 56 7.69 3.12 -5.27
CA ARG A 56 8.99 2.49 -5.08
C ARG A 56 8.87 1.42 -3.99
N ALA A 57 9.33 0.23 -4.31
CA ALA A 57 9.56 -0.82 -3.33
C ALA A 57 11.06 -1.07 -3.24
N THR A 58 11.61 -1.00 -2.02
CA THR A 58 12.95 -1.51 -1.72
C THR A 58 12.84 -2.86 -1.02
N GLU A 59 13.98 -3.46 -0.69
CA GLU A 59 14.03 -4.67 0.13
C GLU A 59 13.40 -4.40 1.52
N GLY A 60 12.54 -5.31 1.99
CA GLY A 60 11.76 -5.10 3.21
C GLY A 60 10.69 -6.15 3.48
N THR A 61 9.89 -5.94 4.52
CA THR A 61 8.81 -6.84 4.99
C THR A 61 7.49 -6.66 4.21
N ALA A 62 7.57 -6.37 2.90
CA ALA A 62 6.38 -6.20 2.06
C ALA A 62 5.47 -7.44 2.10
N ALA A 63 6.07 -8.63 2.14
CA ALA A 63 5.35 -9.90 2.28
C ALA A 63 4.48 -9.95 3.55
N ASP A 64 5.00 -9.47 4.70
CA ASP A 64 4.24 -9.44 5.95
C ASP A 64 2.97 -8.60 5.82
N THR A 65 3.08 -7.43 5.17
CA THR A 65 1.93 -6.55 4.94
C THR A 65 0.91 -7.16 3.98
N GLU A 66 1.37 -7.85 2.93
CA GLU A 66 0.51 -8.49 1.93
C GLU A 66 -0.29 -9.65 2.54
N PHE A 67 0.39 -10.61 3.17
CA PHE A 67 -0.27 -11.78 3.75
C PHE A 67 -1.17 -11.41 4.94
N THR A 68 -0.76 -10.44 5.77
CA THR A 68 -1.60 -9.94 6.86
C THR A 68 -2.87 -9.30 6.32
N THR A 69 -2.76 -8.45 5.28
CA THR A 69 -3.92 -7.78 4.69
C THR A 69 -4.85 -8.77 3.99
N ALA A 70 -4.30 -9.73 3.24
CA ALA A 70 -5.09 -10.76 2.56
C ALA A 70 -5.89 -11.63 3.54
N LEU A 71 -5.27 -12.06 4.65
CA LEU A 71 -5.94 -12.83 5.68
C LEU A 71 -7.09 -12.06 6.32
N ILE A 72 -6.87 -10.78 6.66
CA ILE A 72 -7.89 -9.94 7.28
C ILE A 72 -9.01 -9.63 6.29
N SER A 73 -8.68 -9.36 5.02
CA SER A 73 -9.67 -9.17 3.97
C SER A 73 -10.60 -10.38 3.84
N SER A 74 -10.04 -11.61 3.85
CA SER A 74 -10.83 -12.84 3.79
C SER A 74 -11.75 -12.99 5.01
N ASN A 75 -11.25 -12.74 6.22
CA ASN A 75 -12.07 -12.80 7.44
C ASN A 75 -13.18 -11.73 7.45
N MET A 76 -12.91 -10.55 6.90
CA MET A 76 -13.88 -9.46 6.77
C MET A 76 -14.99 -9.81 5.77
N GLU A 77 -14.66 -10.47 4.66
CA GLU A 77 -15.65 -10.97 3.71
C GLU A 77 -16.53 -12.05 4.35
N LEU A 78 -15.96 -13.02 5.05
CA LEU A 78 -16.72 -14.02 5.82
C LEU A 78 -17.64 -13.37 6.85
N HIS A 79 -17.16 -12.37 7.58
CA HIS A 79 -17.97 -11.62 8.55
C HIS A 79 -19.13 -10.87 7.88
N THR A 80 -18.89 -10.31 6.70
CA THR A 80 -19.90 -9.59 5.91
C THR A 80 -20.98 -10.55 5.41
N LEU A 81 -20.59 -11.70 4.87
CA LEU A 81 -21.52 -12.74 4.39
C LEU A 81 -22.34 -13.33 5.54
N SER A 82 -21.74 -13.54 6.71
CA SER A 82 -22.44 -14.08 7.88
C SER A 82 -23.41 -13.08 8.49
N SER A 83 -23.04 -11.80 8.59
CA SER A 83 -23.85 -10.76 9.21
C SER A 83 -24.89 -10.14 8.27
N GLY A 84 -24.71 -10.30 6.95
CA GLY A 84 -25.53 -9.65 5.92
C GLY A 84 -25.43 -8.12 5.93
N ARG A 85 -24.40 -7.54 6.56
CA ARG A 85 -24.23 -6.09 6.72
C ARG A 85 -22.84 -5.65 6.31
N LYS A 86 -22.72 -4.42 5.80
CA LYS A 86 -21.42 -3.81 5.51
C LYS A 86 -20.54 -3.80 6.78
N PRO A 87 -19.27 -4.21 6.68
CA PRO A 87 -18.39 -4.27 7.84
C PRO A 87 -18.02 -2.88 8.36
N ARG A 88 -17.57 -2.81 9.62
CA ARG A 88 -17.09 -1.59 10.25
C ARG A 88 -15.57 -1.49 10.20
N VAL A 89 -15.04 -0.28 10.15
CA VAL A 89 -13.57 -0.05 10.12
C VAL A 89 -12.93 -0.54 11.42
N VAL A 90 -13.62 -0.34 12.55
CA VAL A 90 -13.18 -0.82 13.87
C VAL A 90 -13.03 -2.34 13.95
N THR A 91 -13.79 -3.09 13.16
CA THR A 91 -13.70 -4.56 13.12
C THR A 91 -12.37 -4.98 12.50
N ALA A 92 -12.01 -4.41 11.34
CA ALA A 92 -10.73 -4.66 10.69
C ALA A 92 -9.55 -4.24 11.58
N MET A 93 -9.63 -3.05 12.20
CA MET A 93 -8.62 -2.55 13.14
C MET A 93 -8.41 -3.51 14.31
N THR A 94 -9.51 -4.06 14.87
CA THR A 94 -9.45 -4.97 16.00
C THR A 94 -8.83 -6.32 15.63
N MET A 95 -9.16 -6.86 14.46
CA MET A 95 -8.55 -8.10 13.97
C MET A 95 -7.04 -7.92 13.72
N LEU A 96 -6.65 -6.80 13.10
CA LEU A 96 -5.25 -6.48 12.82
C LEU A 96 -4.43 -6.32 14.09
N LYS A 97 -4.88 -5.50 15.05
CA LYS A 97 -4.11 -5.27 16.28
C LYS A 97 -3.95 -6.54 17.12
N GLN A 98 -4.99 -7.38 17.20
CA GLN A 98 -4.93 -8.64 17.94
C GLN A 98 -3.97 -9.64 17.28
N MET A 99 -4.01 -9.73 15.96
CA MET A 99 -3.08 -10.57 15.20
C MET A 99 -1.64 -10.11 15.41
N LEU A 100 -1.33 -8.84 15.16
CA LEU A 100 0.04 -8.30 15.28
C LEU A 100 0.57 -8.40 16.72
N PHE A 101 -0.26 -8.09 17.71
CA PHE A 101 0.10 -8.26 19.12
C PHE A 101 0.36 -9.72 19.49
N ARG A 102 -0.39 -10.69 18.93
CA ARG A 102 -0.14 -12.12 19.16
C ARG A 102 1.27 -12.54 18.71
N TYR A 103 1.77 -11.95 17.63
CA TYR A 103 3.14 -12.19 17.15
C TYR A 103 4.18 -11.30 17.83
N GLN A 104 3.83 -10.48 18.83
CA GLN A 104 4.76 -9.67 19.62
C GLN A 104 5.73 -8.82 18.78
N GLY A 105 5.30 -8.36 17.60
CA GLY A 105 6.12 -7.56 16.69
C GLY A 105 7.08 -8.32 15.76
N HIS A 106 7.01 -9.65 15.70
CA HIS A 106 7.77 -10.44 14.71
C HIS A 106 7.25 -10.26 13.28
N ILE A 107 5.98 -9.89 13.12
CA ILE A 107 5.40 -9.50 11.83
C ILE A 107 5.64 -7.99 11.67
N GLY A 108 6.52 -7.61 10.74
CA GLY A 108 6.97 -6.25 10.52
C GLY A 108 6.01 -5.41 9.68
N ALA A 109 4.70 -5.48 9.96
CA ALA A 109 3.68 -4.79 9.18
C ALA A 109 3.28 -3.46 9.82
N ALA A 110 3.67 -2.35 9.18
CA ALA A 110 3.21 -1.01 9.50
C ALA A 110 2.05 -0.65 8.54
N LEU A 111 0.86 -0.42 9.08
CA LEU A 111 -0.36 -0.29 8.27
C LEU A 111 -1.06 1.05 8.54
N VAL A 112 -1.58 1.65 7.47
CA VAL A 112 -2.55 2.74 7.52
C VAL A 112 -3.90 2.16 7.10
N LEU A 113 -4.88 2.20 8.00
CA LEU A 113 -6.22 1.69 7.77
C LEU A 113 -7.21 2.86 7.72
N GLY A 114 -7.78 3.10 6.55
CA GLY A 114 -8.83 4.09 6.34
C GLY A 114 -10.09 3.44 5.78
N GLY A 115 -11.26 3.89 6.25
CA GLY A 115 -12.52 3.53 5.63
C GLY A 115 -13.67 4.44 6.08
N VAL A 116 -14.77 4.37 5.35
CA VAL A 116 -16.02 5.06 5.70
C VAL A 116 -17.05 4.00 6.08
N ASP A 117 -17.58 4.09 7.28
CA ASP A 117 -18.70 3.27 7.73
C ASP A 117 -19.89 4.14 8.18
N ALA A 118 -20.98 3.55 8.66
CA ALA A 118 -22.17 4.32 9.04
C ALA A 118 -21.95 5.29 10.24
N THR A 119 -20.80 5.26 10.91
CA THR A 119 -20.39 6.26 11.92
C THR A 119 -19.60 7.42 11.32
N GLY A 120 -19.28 7.35 10.03
CA GLY A 120 -18.49 8.34 9.30
C GLY A 120 -17.09 7.82 8.92
N PRO A 121 -16.24 8.71 8.38
CA PRO A 121 -14.88 8.38 8.00
C PRO A 121 -14.00 8.15 9.24
N GLN A 122 -13.22 7.08 9.22
CA GLN A 122 -12.26 6.74 10.27
C GLN A 122 -10.91 6.36 9.68
N LEU A 123 -9.86 6.92 10.26
CA LEU A 123 -8.47 6.69 9.87
C LEU A 123 -7.67 6.24 11.09
N PHE A 124 -6.91 5.16 10.91
CA PHE A 124 -6.10 4.54 11.94
C PHE A 124 -4.69 4.26 11.45
N THR A 125 -3.71 4.37 12.33
CA THR A 125 -2.40 3.72 12.17
C THR A 125 -2.36 2.45 13.00
N ILE A 126 -1.67 1.43 12.50
CA ILE A 126 -1.42 0.19 13.21
C ILE A 126 0.06 -0.11 13.09
N HIS A 127 0.76 -0.09 14.22
CA HIS A 127 2.19 -0.38 14.27
C HIS A 127 2.42 -1.90 14.40
N PRO A 128 3.61 -2.41 14.02
CA PRO A 128 3.93 -3.84 14.07
C PRO A 128 3.71 -4.52 15.43
N HIS A 129 3.80 -3.77 16.53
CA HIS A 129 3.58 -4.28 17.89
C HIS A 129 2.09 -4.33 18.29
N GLY A 130 1.18 -3.94 17.42
CA GLY A 130 -0.27 -3.92 17.67
C GLY A 130 -0.79 -2.66 18.36
N SER A 131 0.03 -1.62 18.56
CA SER A 131 -0.46 -0.31 18.98
C SER A 131 -1.22 0.36 17.84
N THR A 132 -2.27 1.10 18.19
CA THR A 132 -3.18 1.73 17.22
C THR A 132 -3.53 3.14 17.64
N ASP A 133 -3.48 4.08 16.70
CA ASP A 133 -3.87 5.47 16.93
C ASP A 133 -4.99 5.87 15.95
N LYS A 134 -5.91 6.71 16.40
CA LYS A 134 -6.98 7.28 15.57
C LYS A 134 -6.71 8.77 15.40
N LEU A 135 -6.43 9.21 14.17
CA LEU A 135 -5.98 10.56 13.89
C LEU A 135 -6.64 11.12 12.63
N PRO A 136 -6.77 12.45 12.50
CA PRO A 136 -7.34 13.08 11.30
C PRO A 136 -6.41 13.02 10.08
N TYR A 137 -5.11 12.88 10.29
CA TYR A 137 -4.11 12.61 9.26
C TYR A 137 -2.99 11.76 9.85
N VAL A 138 -2.35 10.96 9.01
CA VAL A 138 -1.35 9.98 9.42
C VAL A 138 -0.27 9.85 8.35
N THR A 139 0.94 9.52 8.79
CA THR A 139 2.07 9.19 7.90
C THR A 139 2.81 7.99 8.44
N MET A 140 3.19 7.06 7.57
CA MET A 140 3.96 5.87 7.91
C MET A 140 5.07 5.64 6.87
N GLY A 141 6.09 4.85 7.25
CA GLY A 141 7.23 4.55 6.39
C GLY A 141 8.44 5.45 6.63
N SER A 142 9.45 5.32 5.78
CA SER A 142 10.76 5.99 5.91
C SER A 142 10.67 7.50 5.63
N GLY A 143 9.94 7.92 4.59
CA GLY A 143 9.71 9.34 4.29
C GLY A 143 8.58 10.00 5.10
N SER A 144 8.09 9.32 6.14
CA SER A 144 6.96 9.80 6.96
C SER A 144 7.21 11.17 7.60
N LEU A 145 8.42 11.45 8.07
CA LEU A 145 8.74 12.73 8.72
C LEU A 145 8.65 13.92 7.77
N ALA A 146 9.09 13.76 6.51
CA ALA A 146 8.98 14.79 5.49
C ALA A 146 7.50 15.03 5.11
N ALA A 147 6.73 13.95 4.94
CA ALA A 147 5.30 14.03 4.69
C ALA A 147 4.53 14.68 5.85
N MET A 148 4.90 14.37 7.10
CA MET A 148 4.27 14.93 8.29
C MET A 148 4.45 16.44 8.36
N ALA A 149 5.62 16.97 8.02
CA ALA A 149 5.86 18.42 7.98
C ALA A 149 4.92 19.14 7.00
N VAL A 150 4.58 18.50 5.87
CA VAL A 150 3.60 19.03 4.91
C VAL A 150 2.18 19.00 5.48
N PHE A 151 1.79 17.91 6.15
CA PHE A 151 0.47 17.86 6.79
C PHE A 151 0.32 18.87 7.92
N GLU A 152 1.31 19.00 8.80
CA GLU A 152 1.27 19.96 9.90
C GLU A 152 1.15 21.42 9.41
N SER A 153 1.69 21.74 8.23
CA SER A 153 1.60 23.08 7.65
C SER A 153 0.36 23.32 6.79
N GLY A 154 -0.18 22.27 6.13
CA GLY A 154 -1.22 22.40 5.12
C GLY A 154 -2.59 21.85 5.49
N TRP A 155 -2.70 20.94 6.47
CA TRP A 155 -3.95 20.29 6.80
C TRP A 155 -4.91 21.23 7.54
N ARG A 156 -6.18 21.16 7.17
CA ARG A 156 -7.29 21.88 7.83
C ARG A 156 -8.47 20.93 8.01
N ALA A 157 -9.24 21.15 9.07
CA ALA A 157 -10.48 20.42 9.26
C ALA A 157 -11.48 20.73 8.12
N ASN A 158 -12.22 19.71 7.67
CA ASN A 158 -13.27 19.82 6.65
C ASN A 158 -12.79 20.38 5.29
N MET A 159 -11.58 20.02 4.86
CA MET A 159 -11.12 20.32 3.50
C MET A 159 -12.02 19.71 2.43
N GLU A 160 -12.12 20.40 1.30
CA GLU A 160 -12.78 19.88 0.10
C GLU A 160 -11.93 18.77 -0.53
N ARG A 161 -12.58 17.90 -1.31
CA ARG A 161 -11.95 16.71 -1.90
C ARG A 161 -10.67 17.02 -2.69
N GLN A 162 -10.69 18.08 -3.50
CA GLN A 162 -9.54 18.44 -4.34
C GLN A 162 -8.37 18.94 -3.50
N ASP A 163 -8.63 19.82 -2.53
CA ASP A 163 -7.59 20.35 -1.63
C ASP A 163 -6.92 19.22 -0.83
N ALA A 164 -7.69 18.22 -0.41
CA ALA A 164 -7.16 17.06 0.31
C ALA A 164 -6.27 16.19 -0.60
N LEU A 165 -6.67 15.99 -1.87
CA LEU A 165 -5.89 15.26 -2.86
C LEU A 165 -4.56 15.97 -3.16
N ASP A 166 -4.60 17.29 -3.35
CA ASP A 166 -3.41 18.11 -3.61
C ASP A 166 -2.46 18.10 -2.40
N LEU A 167 -3.00 18.15 -1.18
CA LEU A 167 -2.21 18.04 0.04
C LEU A 167 -1.52 16.67 0.17
N VAL A 168 -2.25 15.57 -0.10
CA VAL A 168 -1.69 14.21 -0.11
C VAL A 168 -0.59 14.08 -1.16
N PHE A 169 -0.80 14.62 -2.36
CA PHE A 169 0.20 14.63 -3.41
C PHE A 169 1.47 15.38 -2.99
N ASN A 170 1.32 16.57 -2.40
CA ASN A 170 2.44 17.35 -1.90
C ASN A 170 3.19 16.65 -0.76
N ALA A 171 2.47 15.99 0.15
CA ALA A 171 3.05 15.25 1.26
C ALA A 171 3.89 14.05 0.78
N ILE A 172 3.36 13.25 -0.16
CA ILE A 172 4.13 12.15 -0.77
C ILE A 172 5.31 12.69 -1.57
N SER A 173 5.13 13.77 -2.34
CA SER A 173 6.22 14.38 -3.12
C SER A 173 7.37 14.83 -2.21
N ALA A 174 7.05 15.43 -1.06
CA ALA A 174 8.07 15.76 -0.06
C ALA A 174 8.78 14.50 0.47
N GLY A 175 8.08 13.39 0.68
CA GLY A 175 8.69 12.09 0.99
C GLY A 175 9.63 11.62 -0.12
N ILE A 176 9.16 11.61 -1.37
CA ILE A 176 9.92 11.17 -2.55
C ILE A 176 11.23 11.96 -2.73
N PHE A 177 11.22 13.28 -2.53
CA PHE A 177 12.40 14.11 -2.75
C PHE A 177 13.39 14.14 -1.58
N ASN A 178 12.93 13.84 -0.36
CA ASN A 178 13.75 13.96 0.84
C ASN A 178 14.11 12.60 1.48
N ASP A 179 13.52 11.50 1.01
CA ASP A 179 13.83 10.14 1.45
C ASP A 179 14.40 9.30 0.29
N LEU A 180 15.46 8.55 0.56
CA LEU A 180 16.13 7.70 -0.44
C LEU A 180 15.31 6.44 -0.75
N GLY A 181 14.59 5.94 0.26
CA GLY A 181 13.78 4.74 0.16
C GLY A 181 12.50 4.95 -0.65
N SER A 182 12.02 6.17 -0.71
CA SER A 182 10.78 6.54 -1.39
C SER A 182 11.03 7.04 -2.82
N GLY A 183 10.04 6.89 -3.71
CA GLY A 183 10.14 7.45 -5.05
C GLY A 183 9.17 6.90 -6.10
N SER A 184 9.50 7.20 -7.36
CA SER A 184 8.73 6.82 -8.55
C SER A 184 7.43 7.64 -8.67
N ASN A 185 6.28 6.98 -8.77
CA ASN A 185 4.97 7.60 -8.96
C ASN A 185 4.22 7.71 -7.63
N VAL A 186 3.24 8.62 -7.61
CA VAL A 186 2.27 8.77 -6.52
C VAL A 186 0.96 8.11 -6.91
N ASP A 187 0.44 7.27 -6.03
CA ASP A 187 -0.89 6.68 -6.12
C ASP A 187 -1.77 7.26 -5.00
N ALA A 188 -3.05 7.49 -5.30
CA ALA A 188 -4.02 7.98 -4.34
C ALA A 188 -5.33 7.18 -4.40
N CYS A 189 -5.95 6.95 -3.25
CA CYS A 189 -7.23 6.29 -3.13
C CYS A 189 -8.19 7.21 -2.36
N ILE A 190 -9.32 7.53 -2.98
CA ILE A 190 -10.36 8.38 -2.39
C ILE A 190 -11.52 7.48 -2.00
N ILE A 191 -11.90 7.52 -0.72
CA ILE A 191 -12.97 6.69 -0.16
C ILE A 191 -14.05 7.62 0.39
N THR A 192 -15.25 7.55 -0.18
CA THR A 192 -16.47 8.19 0.32
C THR A 192 -17.48 7.13 0.79
N ALA A 193 -18.64 7.54 1.31
CA ALA A 193 -19.66 6.59 1.75
C ALA A 193 -20.20 5.70 0.63
N ASP A 194 -20.25 6.23 -0.59
CA ASP A 194 -20.89 5.58 -1.73
C ASP A 194 -19.88 4.99 -2.73
N ASN A 195 -18.67 5.55 -2.80
CA ASN A 195 -17.71 5.20 -3.84
C ASN A 195 -16.27 5.10 -3.31
N THR A 196 -15.50 4.24 -3.96
CA THR A 196 -14.04 4.14 -3.78
C THR A 196 -13.38 4.34 -5.14
N GLU A 197 -12.51 5.32 -5.24
CA GLU A 197 -11.82 5.68 -6.48
C GLU A 197 -10.32 5.54 -6.31
N MET A 198 -9.72 4.61 -7.05
CA MET A 198 -8.29 4.39 -7.08
C MET A 198 -7.68 5.16 -8.25
N LEU A 199 -6.87 6.16 -7.92
CA LEU A 199 -6.11 6.97 -8.87
C LEU A 199 -4.66 6.51 -8.88
N ARG A 200 -4.21 5.96 -10.01
CA ARG A 200 -2.81 5.55 -10.18
C ARG A 200 -2.04 6.56 -11.00
N ASN A 201 -0.77 6.78 -10.63
CA ASN A 201 0.15 7.71 -11.29
C ASN A 201 -0.41 9.13 -11.38
N ILE A 202 -0.90 9.67 -10.26
CA ILE A 202 -1.45 11.02 -10.23
C ILE A 202 -0.35 12.05 -10.56
N ASN A 203 -0.72 13.01 -11.41
CA ASN A 203 0.07 14.20 -11.74
C ASN A 203 1.47 13.99 -12.36
N LEU A 204 1.62 13.01 -13.25
CA LEU A 204 2.78 12.88 -14.17
C LEU A 204 3.05 14.11 -15.06
N GLN A 205 2.14 15.10 -15.10
CA GLN A 205 2.28 16.28 -15.95
C GLN A 205 3.10 17.42 -15.33
N VAL A 206 3.18 17.51 -13.99
CA VAL A 206 3.81 18.66 -13.31
C VAL A 206 5.27 18.39 -12.93
N ASP A 207 5.64 17.14 -12.68
CA ASP A 207 6.96 16.78 -12.21
C ASP A 207 7.72 15.88 -13.19
N ARG A 208 8.43 16.52 -14.12
CA ARG A 208 9.27 15.85 -15.13
C ARG A 208 10.64 15.44 -14.57
N SER A 209 10.90 15.56 -13.27
CA SER A 209 12.21 15.27 -12.67
C SER A 209 12.62 13.80 -12.78
N ASN A 210 11.64 12.88 -12.72
CA ASN A 210 11.87 11.43 -12.83
C ASN A 210 11.68 10.87 -14.26
N VAL A 211 11.75 11.71 -15.29
CA VAL A 211 11.70 11.22 -16.67
C VAL A 211 12.99 10.50 -16.99
N ARG A 212 12.89 9.18 -17.21
CA ARG A 212 14.04 8.37 -17.61
C ARG A 212 14.58 8.90 -18.95
N PRO A 213 15.85 9.33 -19.02
CA PRO A 213 16.42 9.80 -20.28
C PRO A 213 16.51 8.65 -21.29
N PRO A 214 16.50 8.96 -22.59
CA PRO A 214 16.75 7.95 -23.62
C PRO A 214 18.11 7.31 -23.38
N LYS A 215 18.21 6.00 -23.60
CA LYS A 215 19.49 5.30 -23.50
C LYS A 215 20.46 5.87 -24.54
N GLU A 216 21.66 6.26 -24.11
CA GLU A 216 22.69 6.79 -25.01
C GLU A 216 23.21 5.74 -26.01
N ARG A 217 23.10 4.45 -25.67
CA ARG A 217 23.56 3.34 -26.51
C ARG A 217 22.56 2.20 -26.51
N GLU A 218 22.44 1.55 -27.66
CA GLU A 218 21.66 0.34 -27.84
C GLU A 218 22.56 -0.89 -27.76
N TYR A 219 22.38 -1.73 -26.74
CA TYR A 219 23.14 -2.96 -26.51
C TYR A 219 22.45 -4.20 -27.08
N LYS A 220 21.72 -4.07 -28.19
CA LYS A 220 21.05 -5.22 -28.82
C LYS A 220 22.05 -6.05 -29.60
N PHE A 221 22.22 -7.30 -29.18
CA PHE A 221 23.02 -8.27 -29.90
C PHE A 221 22.19 -8.97 -30.99
N ARG A 222 22.86 -9.39 -32.07
CA ARG A 222 22.20 -10.15 -33.15
C ARG A 222 21.80 -11.55 -32.64
N ARG A 223 20.75 -12.14 -33.20
CA ARG A 223 20.40 -13.53 -32.89
C ARG A 223 21.59 -14.45 -33.21
N GLY A 224 21.92 -15.36 -32.30
CA GLY A 224 23.06 -16.29 -32.43
C GLY A 224 24.34 -15.87 -31.71
N THR A 225 24.37 -14.73 -31.02
CA THR A 225 25.55 -14.31 -30.21
C THR A 225 25.76 -15.13 -28.94
N THR A 226 24.72 -15.77 -28.43
CA THR A 226 24.79 -16.61 -27.23
C THR A 226 24.82 -18.08 -27.66
N ALA A 227 25.90 -18.79 -27.32
CA ALA A 227 26.02 -20.23 -27.57
C ALA A 227 25.01 -21.01 -26.69
N TRP A 228 24.42 -22.06 -27.26
CA TRP A 228 23.51 -22.96 -26.56
C TRP A 228 23.90 -24.42 -26.84
N THR A 229 23.66 -25.30 -25.86
CA THR A 229 24.07 -26.72 -25.94
C THR A 229 22.93 -27.64 -26.37
N LYS A 230 21.68 -27.32 -25.99
CA LYS A 230 20.48 -28.05 -26.42
C LYS A 230 19.30 -27.08 -26.63
N GLU A 231 18.48 -27.36 -27.64
CA GLU A 231 17.23 -26.67 -27.95
C GLU A 231 16.15 -27.76 -28.10
N ASP A 232 15.00 -27.58 -27.44
CA ASP A 232 13.81 -28.44 -27.58
C ASP A 232 12.64 -27.55 -28.00
N VAL A 233 12.10 -27.77 -29.20
CA VAL A 233 11.02 -26.95 -29.76
C VAL A 233 9.74 -27.77 -29.78
N ARG A 234 8.76 -27.36 -28.96
CA ARG A 234 7.45 -28.02 -28.88
C ARG A 234 6.39 -27.23 -29.65
N LYS A 235 5.71 -27.88 -30.60
CA LYS A 235 4.53 -27.33 -31.28
C LYS A 235 3.29 -27.72 -30.48
N LEU A 236 2.45 -26.74 -30.15
CA LEU A 236 1.27 -26.92 -29.29
C LEU A 236 -0.04 -27.22 -30.05
N ILE A 237 -0.01 -27.38 -31.37
CA ILE A 237 -1.18 -27.70 -32.20
C ILE A 237 -1.05 -29.15 -32.66
N VAL A 238 -1.98 -30.00 -32.23
CA VAL A 238 -1.93 -31.46 -32.47
C VAL A 238 -3.04 -31.97 -33.39
N GLU A 239 -4.21 -31.34 -33.46
CA GLU A 239 -5.25 -31.73 -34.42
C GLU A 239 -6.35 -30.65 -34.50
N GLU A 240 -6.75 -30.27 -35.69
CA GLU A 240 -7.93 -29.44 -35.96
C GLU A 240 -8.86 -30.25 -36.87
N ASP A 241 -9.78 -31.02 -36.26
CA ASP A 241 -10.79 -31.76 -37.00
C ASP A 241 -11.86 -30.78 -37.51
N ILE A 242 -11.68 -30.31 -38.74
CA ILE A 242 -12.73 -29.58 -39.46
C ILE A 242 -13.80 -30.59 -39.87
N THR A 243 -14.82 -30.76 -39.02
CA THR A 243 -16.03 -31.50 -39.40
C THR A 243 -16.82 -30.66 -40.39
N THR A 244 -16.64 -30.90 -41.69
CA THR A 244 -17.54 -30.35 -42.72
C THR A 244 -18.89 -31.03 -42.59
N LEU A 245 -19.89 -30.32 -42.06
CA LEU A 245 -21.28 -30.72 -42.14
C LEU A 245 -21.63 -30.88 -43.63
N SER A 246 -21.86 -32.11 -44.10
CA SER A 246 -22.40 -32.31 -45.44
C SER A 246 -23.77 -31.64 -45.46
N SER A 247 -23.89 -30.55 -46.20
CA SER A 247 -25.18 -29.99 -46.59
C SER A 247 -25.95 -31.10 -47.28
N THR A 248 -26.90 -31.70 -46.56
CA THR A 248 -27.87 -32.61 -47.13
C THR A 248 -28.56 -31.84 -48.24
N THR A 249 -28.17 -32.13 -49.47
CA THR A 249 -28.92 -31.80 -50.67
C THR A 249 -30.27 -32.48 -50.54
N GLY A 250 -31.26 -31.71 -50.10
CA GLY A 250 -32.65 -32.14 -49.97
C GLY A 250 -33.56 -30.92 -50.02
N ALA A 251 -33.95 -30.56 -51.25
CA ALA A 251 -35.06 -29.67 -51.62
C ALA A 251 -35.22 -28.38 -50.79
N GLY A 252 -34.68 -27.28 -51.30
CA GLY A 252 -35.16 -25.96 -50.91
C GLY A 252 -36.59 -25.78 -51.42
N ASP A 253 -37.56 -25.69 -50.52
CA ASP A 253 -38.81 -25.00 -50.81
C ASP A 253 -38.49 -23.50 -50.84
N GLU A 254 -38.64 -22.90 -52.02
CA GLU A 254 -38.60 -21.46 -52.22
C GLU A 254 -39.70 -20.81 -51.36
N MET A 255 -39.30 -19.94 -50.43
CA MET A 255 -40.23 -19.04 -49.76
C MET A 255 -40.61 -17.93 -50.74
N ASP A 256 -41.78 -18.10 -51.35
CA ASP A 256 -42.51 -17.09 -52.10
C ASP A 256 -42.81 -15.90 -51.16
N THR A 257 -42.31 -14.72 -51.51
CA THR A 257 -42.65 -13.46 -50.82
C THR A 257 -43.29 -12.52 -51.81
N SER A 258 -44.61 -12.69 -51.94
CA SER A 258 -45.57 -11.66 -52.38
C SER A 258 -46.65 -11.52 -51.33
#